data_AF-A0A956DGJ7-F1
#
_entry.id   AF-A0A956DGJ7-F1
#
_cell.length_a   1.000
_cell.length_b   1.000
_cell.length_c   1.000
_cell.angle_alpha   90.00
_cell.angle_beta   90.00
_cell.angle_gamma   90.00
#
_symmetry.space_group_name_H-M   'P 1'
#
loop_
_entity.id
_entity.type
_entity.pdbx_description
1 polymer ?
#
loop_
_entity_poly.entity_id
_entity_poly.type
_entity_poly.pdbx_seq_one_letter_code
_entity_poly.pdbx_strand_id
1 'polypeptide(L)'
;LKPDNVLLGPTGAKLADFGLATHLDDEVLPREGTPAYCAPEIAEGTPLPPELRTAADFYSLGVLAFELLTGRAPFLANDPFDVLRHHIASPPPKPSDLSPTLAPFDPFVASLLVKDPAQRASDVPQLRRELAEALRRLRQHRHGAPRILLVDADVDRARALGDAIRRICPGPRLAIASDGAAACELLQSGEVQLLITSLEMPDVSGLELCGIARSLPKPPETVVTMSQRGSATDWQVLASMGAAACLVYPFADDAVEIALRRALQWCDGSKG
;
A
#
# COMPACT_ATOMS: atom_id res chain seq x y z
N LEU A 1 23.19 5.85 -2.91
CA LEU A 1 21.83 5.69 -3.51
C LEU A 1 20.99 6.95 -3.27
N LYS A 2 20.27 7.50 -4.26
CA LYS A 2 19.39 8.69 -4.12
C LYS A 2 18.17 8.64 -5.08
N PRO A 3 17.10 9.43 -4.86
CA PRO A 3 15.89 9.40 -5.70
C PRO A 3 16.15 9.60 -7.19
N ASP A 4 17.03 10.54 -7.56
CA ASP A 4 17.35 10.85 -8.97
C ASP A 4 17.91 9.63 -9.73
N ASN A 5 18.47 8.66 -9.00
CA ASN A 5 19.06 7.45 -9.55
C ASN A 5 18.07 6.27 -9.57
N VAL A 6 16.79 6.50 -9.26
CA VAL A 6 15.73 5.50 -9.28
C VAL A 6 14.72 5.85 -10.38
N LEU A 7 14.76 5.10 -11.48
CA LEU A 7 13.84 5.26 -12.61
C LEU A 7 12.59 4.42 -12.40
N LEU A 8 11.42 5.04 -12.57
CA LEU A 8 10.14 4.34 -12.52
C LEU A 8 9.68 3.96 -13.94
N GLY A 9 9.39 2.68 -14.14
CA GLY A 9 8.83 2.16 -15.38
C GLY A 9 7.57 1.32 -15.14
N PRO A 10 6.91 0.85 -16.21
CA PRO A 10 5.66 0.09 -16.11
C PRO A 10 5.80 -1.24 -15.36
N THR A 11 7.02 -1.77 -15.24
CA THR A 11 7.33 -3.01 -14.51
C THR A 11 7.92 -2.79 -13.13
N GLY A 12 8.02 -1.53 -12.68
CA GLY A 12 8.57 -1.17 -11.37
C GLY A 12 9.77 -0.23 -11.43
N ALA A 13 10.48 -0.13 -10.32
CA ALA A 13 11.65 0.73 -10.16
C ALA A 13 12.94 0.05 -10.68
N LYS A 14 13.84 0.83 -11.27
CA LYS A 14 15.18 0.42 -11.70
C LYS A 14 16.22 1.41 -11.20
N LEU A 15 17.38 0.91 -10.80
CA LEU A 15 18.53 1.76 -10.48
C LEU A 15 19.22 2.22 -11.77
N ALA A 16 19.62 3.48 -11.77
CA ALA A 16 20.43 4.10 -12.82
C ALA A 16 21.64 4.78 -12.18
N ASP A 17 22.63 5.08 -13.01
CA ASP A 17 23.84 5.81 -12.64
C ASP A 17 24.66 5.17 -11.50
N PHE A 18 25.62 4.34 -11.91
CA PHE A 18 26.63 3.70 -11.08
C PHE A 18 27.97 4.46 -11.15
N GLY A 19 27.98 5.75 -11.50
CA GLY A 19 29.21 6.53 -11.69
C GLY A 19 30.09 6.67 -10.44
N LEU A 20 29.52 6.43 -9.26
CA LEU A 20 30.22 6.40 -7.97
C LEU A 20 30.36 4.97 -7.39
N ALA A 21 30.06 3.93 -8.17
CA ALA A 21 30.24 2.56 -7.73
C ALA A 21 31.74 2.19 -7.69
N THR A 22 32.15 1.49 -6.64
CA THR A 22 33.51 0.97 -6.48
C THR A 22 33.52 -0.55 -6.41
N HIS A 23 34.64 -1.15 -6.79
CA HIS A 23 34.86 -2.57 -6.53
C HIS A 23 35.07 -2.79 -5.03
N LEU A 24 34.68 -3.97 -4.55
CA LEU A 24 34.86 -4.34 -3.14
C LEU A 24 36.35 -4.38 -2.72
N ASP A 25 37.24 -4.54 -3.69
CA ASP A 25 38.69 -4.61 -3.50
C ASP A 25 39.37 -3.22 -3.45
N ASP A 26 38.65 -2.14 -3.75
CA ASP A 26 39.22 -0.78 -3.79
C ASP A 26 39.50 -0.25 -2.38
N GLU A 27 40.74 0.05 -2.00
CA GLU A 27 41.08 0.49 -0.63
C GLU A 27 40.39 1.80 -0.19
N VAL A 28 40.04 2.67 -1.13
CA VAL A 28 39.46 4.00 -0.86
C VAL A 28 38.05 4.09 -1.44
N LEU A 29 37.07 4.35 -0.57
CA LEU A 29 35.69 4.64 -1.01
C LEU A 29 35.57 6.08 -1.50
N PRO A 30 34.72 6.38 -2.49
CA PRO A 30 34.55 7.72 -3.02
C PRO A 30 33.95 8.62 -1.94
N ARG A 31 34.55 9.79 -1.72
CA ARG A 31 33.98 10.83 -0.83
C ARG A 31 33.04 11.78 -1.58
N GLU A 32 32.87 11.56 -2.87
CA GLU A 32 31.95 12.31 -3.73
C GLU A 32 30.54 11.72 -3.64
N GLY A 33 29.51 12.56 -3.52
CA GLY A 33 28.14 12.10 -3.36
C GLY A 33 27.18 13.22 -2.94
N THR A 34 25.89 12.91 -2.81
CA THR A 34 24.89 13.85 -2.31
C THR A 34 24.83 13.77 -0.77
N PRO A 35 25.18 14.84 -0.03
CA PRO A 35 25.33 14.81 1.44
C PRO A 35 24.12 14.25 2.20
N ALA A 36 22.91 14.49 1.70
CA ALA A 36 21.66 14.03 2.29
C ALA A 36 21.49 12.50 2.35
N TYR A 37 22.25 11.73 1.56
CA TYR A 37 22.18 10.27 1.51
C TYR A 37 23.49 9.60 1.92
N CYS A 38 24.46 10.38 2.40
CA CYS A 38 25.80 9.89 2.72
C CYS A 38 25.78 9.05 3.99
N ALA A 39 26.40 7.86 3.95
CA ALA A 39 26.57 7.02 5.13
C ALA A 39 27.61 7.62 6.10
N PRO A 40 27.47 7.41 7.42
CA PRO A 40 28.37 7.98 8.43
C PRO A 40 29.85 7.66 8.15
N GLU A 41 30.15 6.40 7.84
CA GLU A 41 31.50 5.92 7.55
C GLU A 41 32.14 6.58 6.32
N ILE A 42 31.34 6.96 5.33
CA ILE A 42 31.80 7.63 4.10
C ILE A 42 32.10 9.10 4.43
N ALA A 43 31.23 9.74 5.23
CA ALA A 43 31.41 11.11 5.67
C ALA A 43 32.64 11.29 6.58
N GLU A 44 32.89 10.32 7.46
CA GLU A 44 34.11 10.28 8.29
C GLU A 44 35.34 9.85 7.47
N GLY A 45 35.12 9.15 6.36
CA GLY A 45 36.17 8.59 5.52
C GLY A 45 36.92 7.44 6.21
N THR A 46 36.19 6.67 7.01
CA THR A 46 36.67 5.51 7.75
C THR A 46 36.86 4.33 6.80
N PRO A 47 38.08 3.75 6.68
CA PRO A 47 38.27 2.54 5.90
C PRO A 47 37.44 1.38 6.45
N LEU A 48 36.71 0.69 5.59
CA LEU A 48 35.90 -0.48 5.96
C LEU A 48 36.50 -1.77 5.39
N PRO A 49 36.39 -2.89 6.13
CA PRO A 49 36.70 -4.20 5.57
C PRO A 49 35.73 -4.54 4.42
N PRO A 50 36.15 -5.32 3.40
CA PRO A 50 35.36 -5.58 2.19
C PRO A 50 33.92 -6.03 2.44
N GLU A 51 33.71 -6.88 3.45
CA GLU A 51 32.41 -7.42 3.84
C GLU A 51 31.42 -6.37 4.37
N LEU A 52 31.90 -5.21 4.84
CA LEU A 52 31.07 -4.11 5.35
C LEU A 52 30.86 -2.99 4.34
N ARG A 53 31.51 -3.03 3.17
CA ARG A 53 31.43 -1.93 2.18
C ARG A 53 30.02 -1.72 1.64
N THR A 54 29.24 -2.78 1.52
CA THR A 54 27.83 -2.71 1.07
C THR A 54 26.91 -2.06 2.11
N ALA A 55 27.34 -1.94 3.38
CA ALA A 55 26.55 -1.32 4.44
C ALA A 55 26.18 0.13 4.10
N ALA A 56 27.05 0.87 3.39
CA ALA A 56 26.80 2.25 2.99
C ALA A 56 25.57 2.39 2.06
N ASP A 57 25.33 1.40 1.19
CA ASP A 57 24.15 1.36 0.33
C ASP A 57 22.88 1.09 1.14
N PHE A 58 22.94 0.22 2.16
CA PHE A 58 21.81 0.00 3.08
C PHE A 58 21.45 1.26 3.87
N TYR A 59 22.44 2.03 4.31
CA TYR A 59 22.18 3.30 4.97
C TYR A 59 21.52 4.31 4.01
N SER A 60 22.06 4.44 2.80
CA SER A 60 21.49 5.30 1.76
C SER A 60 20.04 4.88 1.41
N LEU A 61 19.75 3.58 1.40
CA LEU A 61 18.41 3.03 1.23
C LEU A 61 17.50 3.40 2.40
N GLY A 62 17.99 3.37 3.65
CA GLY A 62 17.25 3.83 4.82
C GLY A 62 16.87 5.31 4.73
N VAL A 63 17.78 6.16 4.26
CA VAL A 63 17.51 7.59 4.03
C VAL A 63 16.43 7.76 2.96
N LEU A 64 16.59 7.07 1.81
CA LEU A 64 15.63 7.09 0.72
C LEU A 64 14.25 6.60 1.17
N ALA A 65 14.18 5.51 1.94
CA ALA A 65 12.93 4.97 2.46
C ALA A 65 12.24 5.95 3.42
N PHE A 66 13.00 6.59 4.33
CA PHE A 66 12.46 7.63 5.20
C PHE A 66 11.86 8.77 4.38
N GLU A 67 12.57 9.23 3.36
CA GLU A 67 12.09 10.32 2.49
C GLU A 67 10.85 9.94 1.68
N LEU A 68 10.81 8.74 1.09
CA LEU A 68 9.64 8.28 0.34
C LEU A 68 8.40 8.13 1.23
N LEU A 69 8.59 7.73 2.50
CA LEU A 69 7.49 7.58 3.46
C LEU A 69 6.99 8.93 3.99
N THR A 70 7.87 9.91 4.15
CA THR A 70 7.58 11.15 4.90
C THR A 70 7.55 12.41 4.04
N GLY A 71 8.04 12.33 2.81
CA GLY A 71 8.20 13.46 1.88
C GLY A 71 9.42 14.35 2.15
N ARG A 72 10.30 13.98 3.09
CA ARG A 72 11.54 14.73 3.39
C ARG A 72 12.67 13.84 3.87
N ALA A 73 13.92 14.21 3.61
CA ALA A 73 15.09 13.52 4.17
C ALA A 73 15.10 13.53 5.72
N PRO A 74 15.72 12.53 6.38
CA PRO A 74 15.78 12.44 7.84
C PRO A 74 16.53 13.59 8.50
N PHE A 75 17.54 14.14 7.83
CA PHE A 75 18.31 15.30 8.29
C PHE A 75 18.28 16.40 7.23
N LEU A 76 18.01 17.63 7.69
CA LEU A 76 17.96 18.82 6.86
C LEU A 76 18.75 19.92 7.56
N ALA A 77 19.65 20.57 6.83
CA ALA A 77 20.37 21.75 7.28
C ALA A 77 20.69 22.63 6.07
N ASN A 78 20.96 23.92 6.32
CA ASN A 78 21.33 24.85 5.25
C ASN A 78 22.75 24.60 4.74
N ASP A 79 23.64 24.18 5.63
CA ASP A 79 25.01 23.80 5.28
C ASP A 79 25.09 22.29 5.03
N PRO A 80 25.57 21.84 3.85
CA PRO A 80 25.88 20.44 3.58
C PRO A 80 26.77 19.77 4.64
N PHE A 81 27.70 20.50 5.25
CA PHE A 81 28.55 19.95 6.33
C PHE A 81 27.75 19.62 7.58
N ASP A 82 26.73 20.41 7.91
CA ASP A 82 25.84 20.13 9.04
C ASP A 82 25.00 18.88 8.77
N VAL A 83 24.55 18.67 7.53
CA VAL A 83 23.86 17.43 7.13
C VAL A 83 24.75 16.20 7.36
N LEU A 84 26.03 16.27 6.96
CA LEU A 84 26.98 15.19 7.21
C LEU A 84 27.19 14.95 8.71
N ARG A 85 27.34 16.02 9.51
CA ARG A 85 27.44 15.91 10.98
C ARG A 85 26.21 15.25 11.60
N HIS A 86 25.01 15.53 11.09
CA HIS A 86 23.80 14.85 11.53
C HIS A 86 23.81 13.36 11.19
N HIS A 87 24.22 12.99 9.98
CA HIS A 87 24.39 11.58 9.63
C HIS A 87 25.39 10.88 10.56
N ILE A 88 26.47 11.54 10.97
CA ILE A 88 27.46 10.96 11.89
C ILE A 88 26.90 10.80 13.30
N ALA A 89 26.40 11.88 13.90
CA ALA A 89 26.22 11.95 15.35
C ALA A 89 24.76 11.98 15.82
N SER A 90 23.80 12.35 14.97
CA SER A 90 22.41 12.52 15.40
C SER A 90 21.62 11.22 15.30
N PRO A 91 20.77 10.88 16.30
CA PRO A 91 19.84 9.77 16.17
C PRO A 91 18.87 10.06 15.01
N PRO A 92 18.60 9.09 14.12
CA PRO A 92 17.64 9.29 13.05
C PRO A 92 16.22 9.46 13.62
N PRO A 93 15.42 10.40 13.10
CA PRO A 93 14.01 10.49 13.45
C PRO A 93 13.24 9.25 12.98
N LYS A 94 12.11 8.96 13.62
CA LYS A 94 11.19 7.92 13.19
C LYS A 94 10.19 8.48 12.17
N PRO A 95 9.77 7.71 11.15
CA PRO A 95 8.64 8.09 10.31
C PRO A 95 7.39 8.47 11.12
N SER A 96 7.13 7.77 12.23
CA SER A 96 5.99 8.07 13.12
C SER A 96 6.05 9.41 13.84
N ASP A 97 7.24 9.99 14.02
CA ASP A 97 7.39 11.33 14.60
C ASP A 97 6.74 12.40 13.70
N LEU A 98 6.64 12.12 12.39
CA LEU A 98 6.00 13.00 11.40
C LEU A 98 4.55 12.60 11.12
N SER A 99 4.23 11.31 11.14
CA SER A 99 2.87 10.82 10.97
C SER A 99 2.64 9.52 11.74
N PRO A 100 1.79 9.50 12.78
CA PRO A 100 1.55 8.30 13.61
C PRO A 100 1.11 7.06 12.81
N THR A 101 0.46 7.24 11.64
CA THR A 101 0.07 6.12 10.78
C THR A 101 1.26 5.35 10.20
N LEU A 102 2.46 5.95 10.19
CA LEU A 102 3.69 5.36 9.69
C LEU A 102 4.47 4.56 10.74
N ALA A 103 3.98 4.48 11.98
CA ALA A 103 4.59 3.65 13.04
C ALA A 103 4.95 2.21 12.63
N PRO A 104 4.19 1.52 11.76
CA PRO A 104 4.59 0.21 11.28
C PRO A 104 5.95 0.16 10.56
N PHE A 105 6.44 1.27 10.01
CA PHE A 105 7.70 1.34 9.27
C PHE A 105 8.90 1.73 10.13
N ASP A 106 8.71 2.17 11.38
CA ASP A 106 9.80 2.62 12.24
C ASP A 106 10.91 1.56 12.43
N PRO A 107 10.61 0.26 12.68
CA PRO A 107 11.65 -0.73 12.86
C PRO A 107 12.50 -0.95 11.59
N PHE A 108 11.84 -0.96 10.42
CA PHE A 108 12.49 -1.13 9.11
C PHE A 108 13.43 0.04 8.80
N VAL A 109 13.00 1.27 9.06
CA VAL A 109 13.86 2.44 8.83
C VAL A 109 14.99 2.51 9.86
N ALA A 110 14.70 2.21 11.13
CA ALA A 110 15.68 2.24 12.20
C ALA A 110 16.82 1.21 11.97
N SER A 111 16.51 0.02 11.46
CA SER A 111 17.50 -1.03 11.22
C SER A 111 18.49 -0.68 10.09
N LEU A 112 18.05 0.13 9.11
CA LEU A 112 18.88 0.64 8.02
C LEU A 112 19.71 1.88 8.42
N LEU A 113 19.19 2.73 9.31
CA LEU A 113 19.83 3.98 9.74
C LEU A 113 20.74 3.83 10.97
N VAL A 114 21.13 2.59 11.33
CA VAL A 114 22.14 2.31 12.35
C VAL A 114 23.48 2.89 11.92
N LYS A 115 24.15 3.61 12.84
CA LYS A 115 25.41 4.31 12.54
C LYS A 115 26.57 3.34 12.34
N ASP A 116 26.72 2.36 13.21
CA ASP A 116 27.73 1.31 13.08
C ASP A 116 27.38 0.37 11.90
N PRO A 117 28.20 0.32 10.84
CA PRO A 117 27.93 -0.53 9.68
C PRO A 117 27.91 -2.03 10.02
N ALA A 118 28.62 -2.48 11.06
CA ALA A 118 28.63 -3.88 11.48
C ALA A 118 27.32 -4.33 12.15
N GLN A 119 26.55 -3.39 12.69
CA GLN A 119 25.24 -3.64 13.34
C GLN A 119 24.06 -3.32 12.42
N ARG A 120 24.32 -2.76 11.24
CA ARG A 120 23.31 -2.33 10.29
C ARG A 120 22.68 -3.53 9.58
N ALA A 121 21.38 -3.44 9.30
CA ALA A 121 20.69 -4.49 8.56
C ALA A 121 21.27 -4.67 7.15
N SER A 122 21.56 -5.92 6.79
CA SER A 122 22.14 -6.31 5.49
C SER A 122 21.43 -7.51 4.83
N ASP A 123 20.52 -8.18 5.53
CA ASP A 123 19.72 -9.29 4.99
C ASP A 123 18.53 -8.74 4.17
N VAL A 124 18.70 -8.70 2.85
CA VAL A 124 17.68 -8.24 1.89
C VAL A 124 16.37 -9.03 1.99
N PRO A 125 16.36 -10.39 2.00
CA PRO A 125 15.15 -11.16 2.25
C PRO A 125 14.41 -10.79 3.55
N GLN A 126 15.13 -10.55 4.65
CA GLN A 126 14.54 -10.10 5.91
C GLN A 126 13.93 -8.70 5.77
N LEU A 127 14.68 -7.74 5.24
CA LEU A 127 14.21 -6.37 5.00
C LEU A 127 12.94 -6.34 4.14
N ARG A 128 12.88 -7.17 3.10
CA ARG A 128 11.68 -7.31 2.26
C ARG A 128 10.46 -7.82 3.04
N ARG A 129 10.65 -8.78 3.96
CA ARG A 129 9.58 -9.29 4.83
C ARG A 129 9.09 -8.23 5.81
N GLU A 130 10.01 -7.50 6.44
CA GLU A 130 9.70 -6.41 7.37
C GLU A 130 8.90 -5.30 6.67
N LEU A 131 9.32 -4.88 5.48
CA LEU A 131 8.59 -3.88 4.69
C LEU A 131 7.19 -4.37 4.29
N ALA A 132 7.06 -5.63 3.86
CA ALA A 132 5.76 -6.22 3.53
C ALA A 132 4.82 -6.30 4.74
N GLU A 133 5.36 -6.56 5.93
CA GLU A 133 4.59 -6.56 7.17
C GLU A 133 4.14 -5.15 7.58
N ALA A 134 5.02 -4.16 7.49
CA ALA A 134 4.68 -2.76 7.73
C ALA A 134 3.54 -2.30 6.80
N LEU A 135 3.59 -2.66 5.51
CA LEU A 135 2.53 -2.39 4.55
C LEU A 135 1.20 -3.06 4.92
N ARG A 136 1.23 -4.32 5.37
CA ARG A 136 0.02 -5.03 5.84
C ARG A 136 -0.62 -4.31 7.03
N ARG A 137 0.18 -3.93 8.03
CA ARG A 137 -0.28 -3.21 9.22
C ARG A 137 -0.84 -1.82 8.87
N LEU A 138 -0.19 -1.09 7.96
CA LEU A 138 -0.69 0.20 7.48
C LEU A 138 -2.09 0.04 6.85
N ARG A 139 -2.28 -0.97 5.99
CA ARG A 139 -3.58 -1.25 5.36
C ARG A 139 -4.64 -1.61 6.41
N GLN A 140 -4.29 -2.45 7.38
CA GLN A 140 -5.19 -2.79 8.50
C GLN A 140 -5.56 -1.57 9.35
N HIS A 141 -4.63 -0.65 9.61
CA HIS A 141 -4.93 0.57 10.37
C HIS A 141 -5.78 1.59 9.59
N ARG A 142 -5.69 1.61 8.26
CA ARG A 142 -6.58 2.44 7.41
C ARG A 142 -8.01 1.92 7.37
N HIS A 143 -8.23 0.65 7.70
CA HIS A 143 -9.53 0.01 7.65
C HIS A 143 -9.85 -0.69 8.99
N GLY A 144 -10.67 -0.06 9.84
CA GLY A 144 -11.51 -0.84 10.74
C GLY A 144 -12.29 -1.91 9.94
N ALA A 145 -12.77 -2.98 10.58
CA ALA A 145 -13.43 -4.13 9.94
C ALA A 145 -14.19 -3.75 8.65
N PRO A 146 -13.77 -4.25 7.48
CA PRO A 146 -14.16 -3.65 6.21
C PRO A 146 -15.67 -3.57 6.06
N ARG A 147 -16.22 -2.40 5.75
CA ARG A 147 -17.68 -2.26 5.57
C ARG A 147 -18.05 -2.58 4.13
N ILE A 148 -18.82 -3.65 3.97
CA ILE A 148 -19.42 -4.06 2.70
C ILE A 148 -20.86 -3.55 2.71
N LEU A 149 -21.27 -2.85 1.66
CA LEU A 149 -22.66 -2.53 1.39
C LEU A 149 -23.15 -3.41 0.24
N LEU A 150 -24.11 -4.29 0.53
CA LEU A 150 -24.80 -5.10 -0.45
C LEU A 150 -26.17 -4.47 -0.75
N VAL A 151 -26.46 -4.21 -2.02
CA VAL A 151 -27.69 -3.55 -2.45
C VAL A 151 -28.41 -4.42 -3.47
N ASP A 152 -29.62 -4.85 -3.12
CA ASP A 152 -30.47 -5.64 -4.00
C ASP A 152 -31.94 -5.49 -3.60
N ALA A 153 -32.81 -5.24 -4.58
CA ALA A 153 -34.26 -5.17 -4.38
C ALA A 153 -34.88 -6.51 -4.00
N ASP A 154 -34.23 -7.62 -4.33
CA ASP A 154 -34.61 -8.96 -3.88
C ASP A 154 -33.97 -9.26 -2.52
N VAL A 155 -34.77 -9.14 -1.47
CA VAL A 155 -34.33 -9.31 -0.07
C VAL A 155 -33.82 -10.72 0.21
N ASP A 156 -34.43 -11.75 -0.40
CA ASP A 156 -34.03 -13.14 -0.15
C ASP A 156 -32.68 -13.44 -0.79
N ARG A 157 -32.47 -12.92 -2.01
CA ARG A 157 -31.19 -13.00 -2.71
C ARG A 157 -30.09 -12.23 -2.01
N ALA A 158 -30.40 -11.02 -1.53
CA ALA A 158 -29.48 -10.21 -0.74
C ALA A 158 -29.04 -10.95 0.53
N ARG A 159 -29.98 -11.58 1.24
CA ARG A 159 -29.70 -12.37 2.44
C ARG A 159 -28.84 -13.59 2.13
N ALA A 160 -29.18 -14.36 1.09
CA ALA A 160 -28.42 -15.54 0.70
C ALA A 160 -26.96 -15.20 0.35
N LEU A 161 -26.75 -14.16 -0.45
CA LEU A 161 -25.40 -13.68 -0.77
C LEU A 161 -24.71 -13.12 0.49
N GLY A 162 -25.42 -12.38 1.34
CA GLY A 162 -24.87 -11.88 2.59
C GLY A 162 -24.37 -12.97 3.52
N ASP A 163 -25.11 -14.08 3.62
CA ASP A 163 -24.70 -15.25 4.41
C ASP A 163 -23.51 -15.98 3.77
N ALA A 164 -23.46 -16.08 2.45
CA ALA A 164 -22.29 -16.58 1.74
C ALA A 164 -21.04 -15.73 2.02
N ILE A 165 -21.15 -14.40 1.94
CA ILE A 165 -20.06 -13.45 2.25
C ILE A 165 -19.57 -13.66 3.69
N ARG A 166 -20.47 -13.78 4.67
CA ARG A 166 -20.10 -14.01 6.09
C ARG A 166 -19.36 -15.33 6.31
N ARG A 167 -19.71 -16.39 5.57
CA ARG A 167 -19.00 -17.69 5.63
C ARG A 167 -17.62 -17.62 5.00
N ILE A 168 -17.52 -16.99 3.82
CA ILE A 168 -16.26 -16.85 3.07
C ILE A 168 -15.29 -15.92 3.81
N CYS A 169 -15.80 -14.85 4.40
CA CYS A 169 -15.02 -13.86 5.12
C CYS A 169 -15.74 -13.42 6.41
N PRO A 170 -15.33 -13.92 7.59
CA PRO A 170 -15.96 -13.57 8.87
C PRO A 170 -15.52 -12.23 9.48
N GLY A 171 -14.69 -11.44 8.79
CA GLY A 171 -14.16 -10.15 9.26
C GLY A 171 -14.94 -8.86 8.90
N PRO A 172 -15.56 -8.71 7.71
CA PRO A 172 -16.24 -7.48 7.32
C PRO A 172 -17.53 -7.19 8.10
N ARG A 173 -17.84 -5.91 8.25
CA ARG A 173 -19.15 -5.40 8.66
C ARG A 173 -20.05 -5.33 7.42
N LEU A 174 -20.98 -6.26 7.30
CA LEU A 174 -21.93 -6.28 6.18
C LEU A 174 -23.21 -5.49 6.50
N ALA A 175 -23.52 -4.49 5.69
CA ALA A 175 -24.81 -3.82 5.62
C ALA A 175 -25.55 -4.23 4.35
N ILE A 176 -26.88 -4.40 4.44
CA ILE A 176 -27.73 -4.73 3.30
C ILE A 176 -28.76 -3.61 3.14
N ALA A 177 -28.92 -3.11 1.91
CA ALA A 177 -29.97 -2.17 1.53
C ALA A 177 -30.88 -2.82 0.47
N SER A 178 -32.19 -2.63 0.61
CA SER A 178 -33.20 -3.14 -0.32
C SER A 178 -33.47 -2.23 -1.51
N ASP A 179 -32.94 -1.02 -1.49
CA ASP A 179 -33.19 -0.01 -2.50
C ASP A 179 -32.03 0.98 -2.56
N GLY A 180 -31.98 1.73 -3.65
CA GLY A 180 -30.89 2.65 -3.89
C GLY A 180 -30.96 3.93 -3.04
N ALA A 181 -32.12 4.29 -2.50
CA ALA A 181 -32.25 5.43 -1.58
C ALA A 181 -31.55 5.13 -0.24
N ALA A 182 -31.86 4.00 0.39
CA ALA A 182 -31.18 3.53 1.59
C ALA A 182 -29.69 3.30 1.36
N ALA A 183 -29.31 2.82 0.17
CA ALA A 183 -27.91 2.68 -0.20
C ALA A 183 -27.17 4.02 -0.26
N CYS A 184 -27.80 5.08 -0.79
CA CYS A 184 -27.22 6.42 -0.85
C CYS A 184 -26.94 6.98 0.56
N GLU A 185 -27.87 6.81 1.51
CA GLU A 185 -27.68 7.24 2.90
C GLU A 185 -26.48 6.53 3.54
N LEU A 186 -26.36 5.22 3.33
CA LEU A 186 -25.25 4.43 3.86
C LEU A 186 -23.91 4.80 3.21
N LEU A 187 -23.89 5.10 1.90
CA LEU A 187 -22.68 5.56 1.20
C LEU A 187 -22.22 6.93 1.68
N GLN A 188 -23.16 7.85 1.98
CA GLN A 188 -22.83 9.18 2.50
C GLN A 188 -22.16 9.15 3.87
N SER A 189 -22.33 8.07 4.65
CA SER A 189 -21.58 7.87 5.91
C SER A 189 -20.06 7.79 5.70
N GLY A 190 -19.61 7.49 4.48
CA GLY A 190 -18.19 7.52 4.09
C GLY A 190 -17.33 6.38 4.66
N GLU A 191 -17.96 5.31 5.13
CA GLU A 191 -17.26 4.16 5.71
C GLU A 191 -17.27 2.89 4.82
N VAL A 192 -18.03 2.91 3.72
CA VAL A 192 -18.18 1.77 2.79
C VAL A 192 -16.91 1.60 1.95
N GLN A 193 -16.31 0.43 2.00
CA GLN A 193 -15.10 0.10 1.24
C GLN A 193 -15.42 -0.70 -0.02
N LEU A 194 -16.42 -1.58 0.06
CA LEU A 194 -16.90 -2.39 -1.05
C LEU A 194 -18.41 -2.20 -1.21
N LEU A 195 -18.82 -1.71 -2.39
CA LEU A 195 -20.20 -1.68 -2.83
C LEU A 195 -20.48 -2.89 -3.73
N ILE A 196 -21.46 -3.71 -3.37
CA ILE A 196 -21.99 -4.78 -4.21
C ILE A 196 -23.43 -4.39 -4.56
N THR A 197 -23.77 -4.18 -5.83
CA THR A 197 -25.10 -3.66 -6.21
C THR A 197 -25.73 -4.42 -7.37
N SER A 198 -27.03 -4.71 -7.28
CA SER A 198 -27.85 -5.12 -8.43
C SER A 198 -27.93 -3.97 -9.42
N LEU A 199 -27.92 -4.27 -10.72
CA LEU A 199 -28.15 -3.25 -11.76
C LEU A 199 -29.60 -2.83 -11.85
N GLU A 200 -30.51 -3.79 -11.69
CA GLU A 200 -31.95 -3.55 -11.74
C GLU A 200 -32.46 -3.34 -10.32
N MET A 201 -32.92 -2.11 -10.06
CA MET A 201 -33.53 -1.66 -8.82
C MET A 201 -34.63 -0.63 -9.15
N PRO A 202 -35.74 -0.58 -8.38
CA PRO A 202 -36.93 0.18 -8.76
C PRO A 202 -36.78 1.70 -8.69
N ASP A 203 -35.98 2.21 -7.75
CA ASP A 203 -35.85 3.66 -7.52
C ASP A 203 -34.60 4.23 -8.20
N VAL A 204 -33.44 4.04 -7.56
CA VAL A 204 -32.14 4.38 -8.14
C VAL A 204 -31.56 3.08 -8.69
N SER A 205 -31.26 3.06 -9.99
CA SER A 205 -30.63 1.90 -10.63
C SER A 205 -29.22 1.66 -10.09
N GLY A 206 -28.70 0.44 -10.20
CA GLY A 206 -27.31 0.17 -9.79
C GLY A 206 -26.29 0.99 -10.57
N LEU A 207 -26.62 1.35 -11.81
CA LEU A 207 -25.80 2.23 -12.64
C LEU A 207 -25.72 3.65 -12.09
N GLU A 208 -26.86 4.23 -11.73
CA GLU A 208 -26.92 5.55 -11.11
C GLU A 208 -26.23 5.54 -9.74
N LEU A 209 -26.42 4.48 -8.96
CA LEU A 209 -25.78 4.31 -7.66
C LEU A 209 -24.24 4.28 -7.78
N CYS A 210 -23.70 3.60 -8.79
CA CYS A 210 -22.26 3.63 -9.10
C CYS A 210 -21.77 5.05 -9.42
N GLY A 211 -22.55 5.81 -10.19
CA GLY A 211 -22.26 7.22 -10.48
C GLY A 211 -22.25 8.09 -9.23
N ILE A 212 -23.27 7.94 -8.37
CA ILE A 212 -23.38 8.65 -7.09
C ILE A 212 -22.19 8.30 -6.19
N ALA A 213 -21.90 7.02 -6.00
CA ALA A 213 -20.82 6.54 -5.14
C ALA A 213 -19.47 7.17 -5.50
N ARG A 214 -19.19 7.36 -6.80
CA ARG A 214 -17.97 8.00 -7.32
C ARG A 214 -17.89 9.49 -7.06
N SER A 215 -19.04 10.16 -7.01
CA SER A 215 -19.11 11.62 -6.76
C SER A 215 -18.91 11.98 -5.28
N LEU A 216 -18.91 10.98 -4.39
CA LEU A 216 -18.75 11.21 -2.95
C LEU A 216 -17.33 11.64 -2.59
N PRO A 217 -17.14 12.42 -1.52
CA PRO A 217 -15.81 12.79 -1.01
C PRO A 217 -14.93 11.59 -0.63
N LYS A 218 -15.57 10.48 -0.24
CA LYS A 218 -14.96 9.19 0.08
C LYS A 218 -15.70 8.09 -0.69
N PRO A 219 -15.36 7.87 -1.98
CA PRO A 219 -16.00 6.81 -2.75
C PRO A 219 -15.56 5.43 -2.23
N PRO A 220 -16.38 4.38 -2.41
CA PRO A 220 -15.94 3.00 -2.17
C PRO A 220 -14.70 2.68 -3.01
N GLU A 221 -13.76 1.93 -2.43
CA GLU A 221 -12.52 1.55 -3.11
C GLU A 221 -12.78 0.58 -4.26
N THR A 222 -13.80 -0.26 -4.12
CA THR A 222 -14.20 -1.22 -5.15
C THR A 222 -15.73 -1.28 -5.28
N VAL A 223 -16.18 -1.41 -6.52
CA VAL A 223 -17.58 -1.66 -6.86
C VAL A 223 -17.68 -2.99 -7.58
N VAL A 224 -18.61 -3.84 -7.15
CA VAL A 224 -18.99 -5.10 -7.80
C VAL A 224 -20.45 -5.02 -8.18
N THR A 225 -20.77 -5.36 -9.41
CA THR A 225 -22.16 -5.32 -9.90
C THR A 225 -22.74 -6.72 -9.96
N MET A 226 -24.05 -6.83 -9.84
CA MET A 226 -24.77 -8.10 -9.93
C MET A 226 -25.78 -8.03 -11.07
N SER A 227 -25.82 -9.06 -11.90
CA SER A 227 -26.68 -9.10 -13.08
C SER A 227 -27.30 -10.47 -13.32
N GLN A 228 -28.52 -10.48 -13.87
CA GLN A 228 -29.17 -11.72 -14.36
C GLN A 228 -28.62 -12.16 -15.72
N ARG A 229 -27.96 -11.25 -16.45
CA ARG A 229 -27.38 -11.50 -17.77
C ARG A 229 -25.91 -11.14 -17.77
N GLY A 230 -25.06 -12.09 -18.18
CA GLY A 230 -23.61 -11.91 -18.28
C GLY A 230 -23.16 -11.58 -19.70
N SER A 231 -23.80 -10.63 -20.40
CA SER A 231 -23.39 -10.33 -21.78
C SER A 231 -22.06 -9.54 -21.80
N ALA A 232 -21.24 -9.76 -22.82
CA ALA A 232 -19.96 -9.05 -22.98
C ALA A 232 -20.13 -7.53 -23.11
N THR A 233 -21.26 -7.11 -23.70
CA THR A 233 -21.69 -5.71 -23.83
C THR A 233 -22.00 -5.07 -22.48
N ASP A 234 -22.65 -5.80 -21.56
CA ASP A 234 -22.91 -5.30 -20.20
C ASP A 234 -21.58 -5.08 -19.47
N TRP A 235 -20.64 -6.00 -19.62
CA TRP A 235 -19.33 -5.92 -18.95
C TRP A 235 -18.50 -4.71 -19.40
N GLN A 236 -18.51 -4.36 -20.69
CA GLN A 236 -17.82 -3.17 -21.21
C GLN A 236 -18.35 -1.88 -20.59
N VAL A 237 -19.67 -1.75 -20.49
CA VAL A 237 -20.32 -0.59 -19.87
C VAL A 237 -19.94 -0.53 -18.38
N LEU A 238 -20.05 -1.63 -17.66
CA LEU A 238 -19.73 -1.69 -16.22
C LEU A 238 -18.25 -1.42 -15.92
N ALA A 239 -17.34 -1.94 -16.74
CA ALA A 239 -15.91 -1.69 -16.60
C ALA A 239 -15.54 -0.23 -16.87
N SER A 240 -16.19 0.44 -17.85
CA SER A 240 -16.02 1.88 -18.07
C SER A 240 -16.48 2.73 -16.87
N MET A 241 -17.41 2.19 -16.10
CA MET A 241 -17.87 2.73 -14.82
C MET A 241 -17.14 2.13 -13.61
N GLY A 242 -15.97 1.51 -13.83
CA GLY A 242 -15.03 1.04 -12.82
C GLY A 242 -15.58 0.02 -11.84
N ALA A 243 -16.58 -0.75 -12.27
CA ALA A 243 -16.87 -2.02 -11.62
C ALA A 243 -15.64 -2.93 -11.78
N ALA A 244 -15.16 -3.50 -10.67
CA ALA A 244 -14.02 -4.41 -10.66
C ALA A 244 -14.41 -5.85 -11.05
N ALA A 245 -15.68 -6.21 -10.87
CA ALA A 245 -16.23 -7.50 -11.22
C ALA A 245 -17.74 -7.42 -11.42
N CYS A 246 -18.30 -8.41 -12.11
CA CYS A 246 -19.74 -8.63 -12.23
C CYS A 246 -20.06 -10.06 -11.77
N LEU A 247 -20.95 -10.20 -10.78
CA LEU A 247 -21.49 -11.47 -10.33
C LEU A 247 -22.77 -11.78 -11.11
N VAL A 248 -22.88 -12.99 -11.64
CA VAL A 248 -24.05 -13.42 -12.42
C VAL A 248 -24.90 -14.35 -11.57
N TYR A 249 -26.21 -14.14 -11.56
CA TYR A 249 -27.15 -15.01 -10.86
C TYR A 249 -27.38 -16.33 -11.62
N PRO A 250 -27.56 -17.48 -10.92
CA PRO A 250 -27.34 -17.68 -9.48
C PRO A 250 -25.85 -17.66 -9.13
N PHE A 251 -25.51 -17.15 -7.94
CA PHE A 251 -24.12 -16.99 -7.55
C PHE A 251 -23.44 -18.33 -7.21
N ALA A 252 -22.28 -18.57 -7.79
CA ALA A 252 -21.38 -19.62 -7.32
C ALA A 252 -20.48 -19.09 -6.20
N ASP A 253 -20.33 -19.85 -5.10
CA ASP A 253 -19.51 -19.46 -3.95
C ASP A 253 -18.06 -19.10 -4.36
N ASP A 254 -17.46 -19.85 -5.29
CA ASP A 254 -16.11 -19.57 -5.83
C ASP A 254 -16.03 -18.21 -6.54
N ALA A 255 -17.08 -17.82 -7.27
CA ALA A 255 -17.12 -16.54 -7.99
C ALA A 255 -17.22 -15.38 -6.99
N VAL A 256 -18.01 -15.54 -5.92
CA VAL A 256 -18.12 -14.58 -4.83
C VAL A 256 -16.77 -14.45 -4.11
N GLU A 257 -16.11 -15.56 -3.79
CA GLU A 257 -14.81 -15.56 -3.13
C GLU A 257 -13.75 -14.85 -3.97
N ILE A 258 -13.65 -15.14 -5.26
CA ILE A 258 -12.71 -14.47 -6.17
C ILE A 258 -12.97 -12.97 -6.22
N ALA A 259 -14.23 -12.55 -6.31
CA ALA A 259 -14.60 -11.14 -6.32
C ALA A 259 -14.21 -10.44 -5.01
N LEU A 260 -14.51 -11.04 -3.85
CA LEU A 260 -14.16 -10.51 -2.54
C LEU A 260 -12.64 -10.40 -2.34
N ARG A 261 -11.87 -11.44 -2.72
CA ARG A 261 -10.41 -11.44 -2.59
C ARG A 261 -9.76 -10.34 -3.41
N ARG A 262 -10.23 -10.13 -4.63
CA ARG A 262 -9.77 -9.04 -5.51
C ARG A 262 -10.14 -7.68 -4.93
N ALA A 263 -11.38 -7.53 -4.48
CA ALA A 263 -11.92 -6.25 -4.01
C ALA A 263 -11.30 -5.79 -2.69
N LEU A 264 -11.12 -6.70 -1.74
CA LEU A 264 -10.63 -6.36 -0.39
C LEU A 264 -9.10 -6.45 -0.28
N GLN A 265 -8.39 -6.77 -1.37
CA GLN A 265 -6.97 -7.13 -1.35
C GLN A 265 -6.63 -8.11 -0.22
N TRP A 266 -7.58 -9.01 0.07
CA TRP A 266 -7.52 -9.86 1.24
C TRP A 266 -6.47 -10.95 0.99
N CYS A 267 -5.30 -10.79 1.60
CA CYS A 267 -4.29 -11.82 1.63
C CYS A 267 -4.76 -12.96 2.55
N ASP A 268 -4.82 -14.19 2.01
CA ASP A 268 -4.92 -15.39 2.84
C ASP A 268 -3.82 -15.35 3.89
N GLY A 269 -4.21 -15.23 5.16
CA GLY A 269 -3.38 -15.65 6.29
C GLY A 269 -3.41 -17.17 6.51
N SER A 270 -4.04 -17.92 5.60
CA SER A 270 -4.37 -19.32 5.80
C SER A 270 -4.36 -20.11 4.50
N LYS A 271 -3.19 -20.22 3.86
CA LYS A 271 -2.77 -21.47 3.22
C LYS A 271 -1.31 -21.70 3.60
N GLY A 272 -1.10 -22.73 4.42
CA GLY A 272 0.22 -23.24 4.78
C GLY A 272 0.91 -23.94 3.62
#